data_AF-A0A1Y1L1F0-F1
#
_entry.id   AF-A0A1Y1L1F0-F1
#
_cell.length_a   1.000
_cell.length_b   1.000
_cell.length_c   1.000
_cell.angle_alpha   90.00
_cell.angle_beta   90.00
_cell.angle_gamma   90.00
#
_symmetry.space_group_name_H-M   'P 1'
#
loop_
_entity.id
_entity.type
_entity.pdbx_description
1 polymer ?
#
loop_
_entity_poly.entity_id
_entity_poly.type
_entity_poly.pdbx_seq_one_letter_code
_entity_poly.pdbx_strand_id
1 'polypeptide(L)'
;PDKKYISLDALALDKRYYYDAGRMVALSIVHAGLGPHFFSNSLFVAVTKGVEFVKPLKEFVECDILEKINKLSHINDETEMREYLLNESVFSIAGINIVNQLIARKDEIIDATVKFYHIYRTKPALDQLIDGLKTCNVLEFLQNHPILFEDIVCGNKSKLNNTIIEELSTVMLSEVGSNKRQTENRILAFWRDYLLDCEEENSNCSLEELLVFVTGADTVPALGFGTKIYIHFQHDDKMMYPKANTCGLELYLPTCHTNFDNFKYHMDFGIGNSKDFGIA
;
A
#
# COMPACT_ATOMS: atom_id res chain seq x y z
N PRO A 1 -4.83 -0.94 -3.26
CA PRO A 1 -4.41 0.29 -2.53
C PRO A 1 -4.42 1.51 -3.45
N ASP A 2 -4.99 2.62 -2.99
CA ASP A 2 -4.93 3.90 -3.69
C ASP A 2 -3.49 4.40 -3.73
N LYS A 3 -2.78 4.13 -4.83
CA LYS A 3 -1.42 4.62 -5.06
C LYS A 3 -1.45 6.15 -5.08
N LYS A 4 -0.62 6.78 -4.26
CA LYS A 4 -0.54 8.23 -4.07
C LYS A 4 0.59 8.84 -4.89
N TYR A 5 0.30 10.01 -5.40
CA TYR A 5 1.25 10.92 -6.03
C TYR A 5 1.45 12.10 -5.08
N ILE A 6 2.53 12.84 -5.28
CA ILE A 6 2.75 14.06 -4.52
C ILE A 6 1.89 15.19 -5.09
N SER A 7 1.11 15.84 -4.23
CA SER A 7 0.43 17.10 -4.53
C SER A 7 1.19 18.25 -3.90
N LEU A 8 1.13 19.43 -4.53
CA LEU A 8 1.73 20.63 -3.99
C LEU A 8 0.71 21.36 -3.10
N ASP A 9 1.07 21.57 -1.85
CA ASP A 9 0.39 22.43 -0.89
C ASP A 9 1.41 23.46 -0.37
N ALA A 10 1.08 24.74 -0.52
CA ALA A 10 1.99 25.82 -0.19
C ALA A 10 2.32 25.89 1.31
N LEU A 11 1.34 25.66 2.18
CA LEU A 11 1.53 25.71 3.63
C LEU A 11 2.38 24.53 4.12
N ALA A 12 2.15 23.34 3.54
CA ALA A 12 2.94 22.15 3.81
C ALA A 12 4.38 22.32 3.32
N LEU A 13 4.58 22.95 2.16
CA LEU A 13 5.90 23.25 1.62
C LEU A 13 6.67 24.22 2.54
N ASP A 14 6.03 25.32 2.95
CA ASP A 14 6.63 26.32 3.84
C ASP A 14 7.01 25.72 5.20
N LYS A 15 6.14 24.87 5.75
CA LYS A 15 6.38 24.17 7.02
C LYS A 15 7.30 22.96 6.91
N ARG A 16 7.82 22.66 5.72
CA ARG A 16 8.66 21.48 5.43
C ARG A 16 8.01 20.13 5.77
N TYR A 17 6.69 20.01 5.68
CA TYR A 17 5.99 18.76 6.00
C TYR A 17 6.34 17.62 5.05
N TYR A 18 6.68 17.90 3.79
CA TYR A 18 7.16 16.86 2.87
C TYR A 18 8.49 16.27 3.32
N TYR A 19 9.37 17.11 3.87
CA TYR A 19 10.62 16.66 4.47
C TYR A 19 10.36 15.78 5.69
N ASP A 20 9.48 16.20 6.60
CA ASP A 20 9.13 15.37 7.77
C ASP A 20 8.47 14.05 7.37
N ALA A 21 7.58 14.05 6.36
CA ALA A 21 7.02 12.83 5.79
C ALA A 21 8.12 11.90 5.24
N GLY A 22 9.10 12.44 4.52
CA GLY A 22 10.26 11.68 4.03
C GLY A 22 11.08 11.06 5.17
N ARG A 23 11.27 11.79 6.28
CA ARG A 23 11.92 11.26 7.48
C ARG A 23 11.12 10.14 8.13
N MET A 24 9.81 10.30 8.24
CA MET A 24 8.93 9.27 8.80
C MET A 24 8.97 7.99 7.97
N VAL A 25 8.97 8.10 6.64
CA VAL A 25 9.14 6.96 5.73
C VAL A 25 10.50 6.29 5.96
N ALA A 26 11.58 7.07 6.00
CA ALA A 26 12.92 6.53 6.23
C ALA A 26 13.03 5.78 7.57
N LEU A 27 12.52 6.36 8.65
CA LEU A 27 12.51 5.74 9.98
C LEU A 27 11.66 4.47 10.01
N SER A 28 10.50 4.48 9.34
CA SER A 28 9.64 3.29 9.21
C SER A 28 10.39 2.12 8.55
N ILE A 29 11.12 2.40 7.47
CA ILE A 29 11.92 1.38 6.77
C ILE A 29 13.07 0.85 7.64
N VAL A 30 13.84 1.73 8.27
CA VAL A 30 15.03 1.34 9.04
C VAL A 30 14.67 0.56 10.32
N HIS A 31 13.54 0.87 10.93
CA HIS A 31 13.06 0.18 12.13
C HIS A 31 12.21 -1.06 11.84
N ALA A 32 12.28 -1.61 10.62
CA ALA A 32 11.50 -2.78 10.20
C ALA A 32 9.98 -2.61 10.39
N GLY A 33 9.50 -1.36 10.31
CA GLY A 33 8.08 -1.07 10.15
C GLY A 33 7.59 -1.50 8.78
N LEU A 34 6.28 -1.35 8.54
CA LEU A 34 5.66 -1.72 7.26
C LEU A 34 6.20 -0.88 6.08
N GLY A 35 6.70 0.33 6.33
CA GLY A 35 6.98 1.29 5.25
C GLY A 35 5.68 1.93 4.73
N PRO A 36 5.74 2.75 3.66
CA PRO A 36 4.59 3.54 3.25
C PRO A 36 3.55 2.73 2.45
N HIS A 37 3.93 1.73 1.65
CA HIS A 37 3.02 0.92 0.81
C HIS A 37 2.01 1.67 -0.08
N PHE A 38 2.19 2.98 -0.29
CA PHE A 38 1.23 3.80 -1.01
C PHE A 38 1.86 4.59 -2.14
N PHE A 39 3.17 4.57 -2.36
CA PHE A 39 3.76 5.35 -3.45
C PHE A 39 3.25 4.82 -4.78
N SER A 40 2.88 5.72 -5.69
CA SER A 40 2.68 5.33 -7.08
C SER A 40 4.01 4.97 -7.73
N ASN A 41 3.95 4.13 -8.76
CA ASN A 41 5.16 3.74 -9.51
C ASN A 41 5.85 4.98 -10.10
N SER A 42 5.07 5.98 -10.56
CA SER A 42 5.62 7.25 -11.03
C SER A 42 6.35 8.02 -9.92
N LEU A 43 5.79 8.10 -8.72
CA LEU A 43 6.45 8.75 -7.58
C LEU A 43 7.73 8.00 -7.18
N PHE A 44 7.69 6.67 -7.16
CA PHE A 44 8.86 5.84 -6.88
C PHE A 44 9.97 6.05 -7.92
N VAL A 45 9.62 6.10 -9.21
CA VAL A 45 10.56 6.45 -10.29
C VAL A 45 11.11 7.87 -10.09
N ALA A 46 10.27 8.84 -9.72
CA ALA A 46 10.71 10.21 -9.47
C ALA A 46 11.74 10.31 -8.34
N VAL A 47 11.54 9.55 -7.26
CA VAL A 47 12.44 9.49 -6.09
C VAL A 47 13.75 8.75 -6.43
N THR A 48 13.66 7.62 -7.14
CA THR A 48 14.81 6.74 -7.36
C THR A 48 15.64 7.10 -8.58
N LYS A 49 15.04 7.64 -9.63
CA LYS A 49 15.70 7.92 -10.91
C LYS A 49 15.67 9.39 -11.29
N GLY A 50 14.67 10.13 -10.81
CA GLY A 50 14.46 11.53 -11.17
C GLY A 50 13.17 11.75 -11.97
N VAL A 51 12.68 13.00 -11.95
CA VAL A 51 11.43 13.42 -12.60
C VAL A 51 11.45 13.31 -14.12
N GLU A 52 12.64 13.33 -14.71
CA GLU A 52 12.88 13.21 -16.15
C GLU A 52 12.51 11.82 -16.69
N PHE A 53 12.55 10.79 -15.84
CA PHE A 53 12.18 9.41 -16.19
C PHE A 53 10.70 9.09 -16.00
N VAL A 54 9.92 10.04 -15.46
CA VAL A 54 8.49 9.86 -15.22
C VAL A 54 7.72 10.20 -16.49
N LYS A 55 6.85 9.26 -16.93
CA LYS A 55 5.98 9.47 -18.08
C LYS A 55 4.83 10.43 -17.69
N PRO A 56 4.60 11.53 -18.43
CA PRO A 56 3.45 12.40 -18.20
C PRO A 56 2.13 11.67 -18.44
N LEU A 57 1.16 11.88 -17.57
CA LEU A 57 -0.15 11.23 -17.62
C LEU A 57 -1.24 12.29 -17.44
N LYS A 58 -2.14 12.39 -18.43
CA LYS A 58 -3.22 13.40 -18.46
C LYS A 58 -4.20 13.24 -17.30
N GLU A 59 -4.45 12.02 -16.85
CA GLU A 59 -5.38 11.72 -15.75
C GLU A 59 -5.01 12.35 -14.39
N PHE A 60 -3.76 12.80 -14.23
CA PHE A 60 -3.28 13.48 -13.02
C PHE A 60 -3.20 15.00 -13.17
N VAL A 61 -3.74 15.55 -14.25
CA VAL A 61 -3.88 16.99 -14.48
C VAL A 61 -5.31 17.39 -14.14
N GLU A 62 -5.51 18.55 -13.52
CA GLU A 62 -6.83 19.04 -13.15
C GLU A 62 -7.77 19.21 -14.35
N CYS A 63 -9.06 18.95 -14.13
CA CYS A 63 -10.08 18.95 -15.18
C CYS A 63 -10.13 20.27 -15.96
N ASP A 64 -10.02 21.41 -15.29
CA ASP A 64 -10.05 22.75 -15.91
C ASP A 64 -8.84 22.98 -16.84
N ILE A 65 -7.67 22.43 -16.49
CA ILE A 65 -6.47 22.49 -17.33
C ILE A 65 -6.62 21.52 -18.51
N LEU A 66 -7.16 20.32 -18.28
CA LEU A 66 -7.43 19.35 -19.33
C LEU A 66 -8.42 19.88 -20.36
N GLU A 67 -9.47 20.61 -19.95
CA GLU A 67 -10.40 21.28 -20.86
C GLU A 67 -9.67 22.25 -21.80
N LYS A 68 -8.72 23.03 -21.28
CA LYS A 68 -7.91 23.98 -22.08
C LYS A 68 -6.95 23.27 -23.02
N ILE A 69 -6.30 22.20 -22.56
CA ILE A 69 -5.44 21.35 -23.40
C ILE A 69 -6.26 20.71 -24.54
N ASN A 70 -7.46 20.21 -24.23
CA ASN A 70 -8.36 19.63 -25.21
C ASN A 70 -8.87 20.67 -26.20
N LYS A 71 -9.17 21.90 -25.75
CA LYS A 71 -9.52 22.98 -26.69
C LYS A 71 -8.36 23.30 -27.63
N LEU A 72 -7.13 23.41 -27.10
CA LEU A 72 -5.92 23.62 -27.91
C LEU A 72 -5.74 22.54 -28.98
N SER A 73 -6.03 21.26 -28.67
CA SER A 73 -5.83 20.16 -29.62
C SER A 73 -6.67 20.32 -30.90
N HIS A 74 -7.83 20.96 -30.81
CA HIS A 74 -8.78 21.12 -31.91
C HIS A 74 -8.54 22.37 -32.77
N ILE A 75 -7.68 23.30 -32.34
CA ILE A 75 -7.39 24.54 -33.09
C ILE A 75 -6.46 24.24 -34.27
N ASN A 76 -6.86 24.56 -35.49
CA ASN A 76 -6.05 24.27 -36.69
C ASN A 76 -5.52 25.52 -37.41
N ASP A 77 -5.89 26.72 -36.94
CA ASP A 77 -5.38 27.99 -37.44
C ASP A 77 -4.26 28.54 -36.53
N GLU A 78 -3.18 29.03 -37.13
CA GLU A 78 -2.00 29.49 -36.39
C GLU A 78 -2.23 30.82 -35.65
N THR A 79 -3.09 31.69 -36.18
CA THR A 79 -3.45 32.97 -35.54
C THR A 79 -4.37 32.71 -34.35
N GLU A 80 -5.38 31.86 -34.53
CA GLU A 80 -6.30 31.41 -33.47
C GLU A 80 -5.52 30.72 -32.34
N MET A 81 -4.59 29.83 -32.66
CA MET A 81 -3.78 29.12 -31.66
C MET A 81 -2.91 30.11 -30.87
N ARG A 82 -2.32 31.10 -31.54
CA ARG A 82 -1.52 32.14 -30.89
C ARG A 82 -2.36 32.96 -29.90
N GLU A 83 -3.53 33.41 -30.33
CA GLU A 83 -4.44 34.19 -29.47
C GLU A 83 -4.91 33.35 -28.27
N TYR A 84 -5.23 32.07 -28.50
CA TYR A 84 -5.65 31.16 -27.44
C TYR A 84 -4.54 30.95 -26.39
N LEU A 85 -3.29 30.73 -26.82
CA LEU A 85 -2.14 30.59 -25.93
C LEU A 85 -1.84 31.88 -25.13
N LEU A 86 -2.12 33.06 -25.68
CA LEU A 86 -1.98 34.34 -24.97
C LEU A 86 -3.05 34.54 -23.90
N ASN A 87 -4.29 34.15 -24.21
CA ASN A 87 -5.43 34.38 -23.33
C ASN A 87 -5.50 33.37 -22.18
N GLU A 88 -4.94 32.18 -22.36
CA GLU A 88 -4.95 31.13 -21.35
C GLU A 88 -3.62 31.05 -20.59
N SER A 89 -3.61 31.56 -19.35
CA SER A 89 -2.41 31.59 -18.50
C SER A 89 -1.81 30.22 -18.20
N VAL A 90 -2.56 29.12 -18.38
CA VAL A 90 -2.08 27.77 -18.08
C VAL A 90 -0.83 27.42 -18.88
N PHE A 91 -0.74 27.88 -20.13
CA PHE A 91 0.39 27.60 -21.01
C PHE A 91 1.61 28.44 -20.65
N SER A 92 1.43 29.73 -20.36
CA SER A 92 2.54 30.61 -19.95
C SER A 92 3.12 30.21 -18.59
N ILE A 93 2.28 29.79 -17.64
CA ILE A 93 2.71 29.21 -16.36
C ILE A 93 3.54 27.94 -16.57
N ALA A 94 3.15 27.11 -17.55
CA ALA A 94 3.93 25.92 -17.94
C ALA A 94 5.23 26.24 -18.72
N GLY A 95 5.55 27.52 -18.92
CA GLY A 95 6.74 27.95 -19.64
C GLY A 95 6.63 27.85 -21.17
N ILE A 96 5.41 27.74 -21.71
CA ILE A 96 5.20 27.73 -23.15
C ILE A 96 5.39 29.14 -23.71
N ASN A 97 6.50 29.33 -24.42
CA ASN A 97 6.76 30.55 -25.15
C ASN A 97 6.11 30.49 -26.54
N ILE A 98 5.51 31.60 -26.96
CA ILE A 98 4.92 31.71 -28.30
C ILE A 98 6.05 31.81 -29.31
N VAL A 99 6.17 30.77 -30.12
CA VAL A 99 7.16 30.61 -31.17
C VAL A 99 6.48 30.59 -32.54
N ASN A 100 7.27 30.57 -33.62
CA ASN A 100 6.76 30.32 -34.96
C ASN A 100 6.42 28.82 -35.12
N GLN A 101 5.57 28.48 -36.09
CA GLN A 101 5.16 27.10 -36.42
C GLN A 101 4.37 26.42 -35.28
N LEU A 102 3.46 27.16 -34.64
CA LEU A 102 2.71 26.66 -33.47
C LEU A 102 1.93 25.39 -33.80
N ILE A 103 1.30 25.34 -34.98
CA ILE A 103 0.53 24.18 -35.42
C ILE A 103 1.41 22.94 -35.55
N ALA A 104 2.61 23.07 -36.12
CA ALA A 104 3.54 21.95 -36.27
C ALA A 104 4.06 21.43 -34.91
N ARG A 105 4.09 22.29 -33.88
CA ARG A 105 4.58 21.98 -32.54
C ARG A 105 3.48 21.73 -31.52
N LYS A 106 2.22 21.61 -31.97
CA LYS A 106 1.05 21.51 -31.10
C LYS A 106 1.16 20.35 -30.09
N ASP A 107 1.57 19.18 -30.57
CA ASP A 107 1.71 18.00 -29.69
C ASP A 107 2.83 18.19 -28.66
N GLU A 108 3.95 18.81 -29.04
CA GLU A 108 5.03 19.16 -28.10
C GLU A 108 4.55 20.12 -27.01
N ILE A 109 3.73 21.12 -27.38
CA ILE A 109 3.17 22.09 -26.44
C ILE A 109 2.22 21.39 -25.47
N ILE A 110 1.36 20.51 -25.97
CA ILE A 110 0.45 19.72 -25.15
C ILE A 110 1.22 18.83 -24.17
N ASP A 111 2.21 18.08 -24.66
CA ASP A 111 3.02 17.18 -23.83
C ASP A 111 3.83 17.94 -22.78
N ALA A 112 4.42 19.08 -23.15
CA ALA A 112 5.14 19.95 -22.22
C ALA A 112 4.20 20.50 -21.13
N THR A 113 2.98 20.91 -21.50
CA THR A 113 1.98 21.41 -20.56
C THR A 113 1.56 20.32 -19.58
N VAL A 114 1.24 19.11 -20.07
CA VAL A 114 0.91 17.96 -19.22
C VAL A 114 2.08 17.61 -18.30
N LYS A 115 3.32 17.61 -18.82
CA LYS A 115 4.53 17.33 -18.03
C LYS A 115 4.72 18.34 -16.91
N PHE A 116 4.47 19.63 -17.17
CA PHE A 116 4.57 20.66 -16.16
C PHE A 116 3.55 20.47 -15.03
N TYR A 117 2.27 20.33 -15.36
CA TYR A 117 1.21 20.22 -14.36
C TYR A 117 1.18 18.88 -13.63
N HIS A 118 1.61 17.79 -14.28
CA HIS A 118 1.71 16.51 -13.58
C HIS A 118 2.96 16.41 -12.71
N ILE A 119 4.12 16.84 -13.22
CA ILE A 119 5.43 16.47 -12.66
C ILE A 119 6.19 17.68 -12.13
N TYR A 120 6.44 18.69 -12.97
CA TYR A 120 7.40 19.74 -12.60
C TYR A 120 6.87 20.70 -11.53
N ARG A 121 5.58 21.01 -11.53
CA ARG A 121 5.01 21.93 -10.54
C ARG A 121 5.17 21.40 -9.11
N THR A 122 5.21 20.08 -8.92
CA THR A 122 5.31 19.44 -7.61
C THR A 122 6.75 19.18 -7.19
N LYS A 123 7.73 19.54 -8.04
CA LYS A 123 9.16 19.35 -7.77
C LYS A 123 9.63 19.93 -6.43
N PRO A 124 9.23 21.14 -5.98
CA PRO A 124 9.64 21.64 -4.67
C PRO A 124 9.22 20.74 -3.51
N ALA A 125 8.01 20.18 -3.56
CA ALA A 125 7.51 19.24 -2.56
C ALA A 125 8.26 17.90 -2.66
N LEU A 126 8.53 17.43 -3.88
CA LEU A 126 9.28 16.20 -4.11
C LEU A 126 10.72 16.32 -3.61
N ASP A 127 11.38 17.44 -3.87
CA ASP A 127 12.75 17.69 -3.44
C ASP A 127 12.84 17.69 -1.91
N GLN A 128 11.84 18.24 -1.20
CA GLN A 128 11.76 18.12 0.26
C GLN A 128 11.55 16.68 0.73
N LEU A 129 10.66 15.92 0.08
CA LEU A 129 10.45 14.51 0.39
C LEU A 129 11.74 13.70 0.21
N ILE A 130 12.43 13.89 -0.92
CA ILE A 130 13.73 13.28 -1.23
C ILE A 130 14.77 13.66 -0.17
N ASP A 131 14.79 14.93 0.25
CA ASP A 131 15.69 15.39 1.31
C ASP A 131 15.41 14.70 2.66
N GLY A 132 14.13 14.49 3.00
CA GLY A 132 13.73 13.73 4.18
C GLY A 132 14.18 12.26 4.13
N LEU A 133 14.06 11.63 2.95
CA LEU A 133 14.46 10.25 2.69
C LEU A 133 15.98 10.02 2.81
N LYS A 134 16.81 11.07 2.78
CA LYS A 134 18.26 10.94 3.08
C LYS A 134 18.53 10.53 4.54
N THR A 135 17.53 10.65 5.42
CA THR A 135 17.64 10.19 6.81
C THR A 135 18.05 8.72 6.87
N CYS A 136 19.04 8.41 7.70
CA CYS A 136 19.61 7.06 7.82
C CYS A 136 20.07 6.44 6.47
N ASN A 137 20.41 7.28 5.50
CA ASN A 137 20.85 6.89 4.16
C ASN A 137 19.82 6.12 3.31
N VAL A 138 18.53 6.19 3.67
CA VAL A 138 17.48 5.40 3.00
C VAL A 138 17.39 5.72 1.52
N LEU A 139 17.51 6.99 1.12
CA LEU A 139 17.51 7.38 -0.30
C LEU A 139 18.54 6.62 -1.13
N GLU A 140 19.77 6.45 -0.63
CA GLU A 140 20.82 5.74 -1.36
C GLU A 140 20.46 4.26 -1.54
N PHE A 141 19.89 3.62 -0.52
CA PHE A 141 19.39 2.25 -0.62
C PHE A 141 18.24 2.11 -1.63
N LEU A 142 17.29 3.05 -1.63
CA LEU A 142 16.19 3.10 -2.61
C LEU A 142 16.73 3.20 -4.05
N GLN A 143 17.77 4.00 -4.26
CA GLN A 143 18.37 4.25 -5.58
C GLN A 143 19.23 3.08 -6.06
N ASN A 144 20.01 2.45 -5.16
CA ASN A 144 20.92 1.36 -5.49
C ASN A 144 20.22 -0.01 -5.56
N HIS A 145 19.10 -0.19 -4.85
CA HIS A 145 18.36 -1.45 -4.78
C HIS A 145 16.85 -1.29 -5.01
N PRO A 146 16.41 -0.62 -6.09
CA PRO A 146 15.00 -0.24 -6.27
C PRO A 146 14.05 -1.44 -6.29
N ILE A 147 14.46 -2.59 -6.85
CA ILE A 147 13.64 -3.80 -6.90
C ILE A 147 13.28 -4.31 -5.50
N LEU A 148 14.21 -4.23 -4.53
CA LEU A 148 13.97 -4.70 -3.17
C LEU A 148 13.00 -3.79 -2.40
N PHE A 149 13.00 -2.51 -2.72
CA PHE A 149 12.21 -1.51 -2.00
C PHE A 149 10.91 -1.14 -2.69
N GLU A 150 10.70 -1.54 -3.94
CA GLU A 150 9.48 -1.24 -4.68
C GLU A 150 8.25 -1.79 -3.95
N ASP A 151 8.29 -3.03 -3.46
CA ASP A 151 7.17 -3.62 -2.74
C ASP A 151 6.93 -2.95 -1.37
N ILE A 152 8.01 -2.57 -0.68
CA ILE A 152 7.97 -1.84 0.61
C ILE A 152 7.34 -0.46 0.43
N VAL A 153 7.73 0.25 -0.62
CA VAL A 153 7.40 1.67 -0.80
C VAL A 153 6.10 1.85 -1.58
N CYS A 154 5.93 1.10 -2.66
CA CYS A 154 4.74 1.18 -3.50
C CYS A 154 3.60 0.34 -2.94
N GLY A 155 3.88 -0.75 -2.21
CA GLY A 155 2.85 -1.64 -1.69
C GLY A 155 2.19 -2.46 -2.79
N ASN A 156 2.94 -3.37 -3.38
CA ASN A 156 2.33 -4.48 -4.09
C ASN A 156 1.89 -5.47 -3.02
N LYS A 157 0.66 -5.30 -2.51
CA LYS A 157 0.05 -6.31 -1.63
C LYS A 157 -0.03 -7.60 -2.44
N SER A 158 0.89 -8.54 -2.19
CA SER A 158 0.67 -9.92 -2.57
C SER A 158 -0.62 -10.34 -1.87
N LYS A 159 -1.64 -10.79 -2.62
CA LYS A 159 -2.86 -11.31 -2.00
C LYS A 159 -2.43 -12.41 -1.02
N LEU A 160 -2.84 -12.30 0.25
CA LEU A 160 -2.58 -13.38 1.20
C LEU A 160 -3.27 -14.65 0.69
N ASN A 161 -2.62 -15.79 0.93
CA ASN A 161 -3.20 -17.10 0.66
C ASN A 161 -2.95 -18.01 1.85
N ASN A 162 -3.66 -19.13 1.89
CA ASN A 162 -3.57 -20.12 2.96
C ASN A 162 -2.12 -20.59 3.18
N THR A 163 -1.36 -20.82 2.10
CA THR A 163 0.03 -21.30 2.18
C THR A 163 0.93 -20.31 2.89
N ILE A 164 0.78 -19.00 2.63
CA ILE A 164 1.55 -17.96 3.34
C ILE A 164 1.23 -18.00 4.83
N ILE A 165 -0.04 -18.08 5.22
CA ILE A 165 -0.42 -18.14 6.65
C ILE A 165 0.13 -19.41 7.31
N GLU A 166 0.05 -20.56 6.64
CA GLU A 166 0.64 -21.80 7.12
C GLU A 166 2.16 -21.67 7.31
N GLU A 167 2.87 -21.12 6.31
CA GLU A 167 4.31 -20.90 6.37
C GLU A 167 4.72 -19.95 7.49
N LEU A 168 3.91 -18.94 7.80
CA LEU A 168 4.16 -18.00 8.90
C LEU A 168 3.90 -18.60 10.28
N SER A 169 3.21 -19.75 10.34
CA SER A 169 2.74 -20.34 11.58
C SER A 169 3.60 -21.51 12.08
N THR A 170 3.46 -21.84 13.37
CA THR A 170 4.01 -23.03 14.01
C THR A 170 2.97 -23.59 14.96
N VAL A 171 2.55 -24.84 14.75
CA VAL A 171 1.48 -25.47 15.52
C VAL A 171 2.03 -26.15 16.77
N MET A 172 1.52 -25.78 17.93
CA MET A 172 1.95 -26.24 19.25
C MET A 172 1.02 -27.38 19.72
N LEU A 173 1.39 -28.63 19.39
CA LEU A 173 0.57 -29.81 19.67
C LEU A 173 0.96 -30.50 21.00
N SER A 174 -0.02 -31.00 21.76
CA SER A 174 0.16 -31.82 22.98
C SER A 174 0.76 -33.18 22.65
N GLU A 175 1.41 -33.91 23.56
CA GLU A 175 2.08 -35.20 23.27
C GLU A 175 1.27 -36.22 22.43
N VAL A 176 1.98 -36.96 21.56
CA VAL A 176 1.40 -38.01 20.72
C VAL A 176 0.78 -39.10 21.59
N GLY A 177 -0.46 -39.50 21.27
CA GLY A 177 -1.20 -40.52 22.02
C GLY A 177 -2.08 -39.97 23.15
N SER A 178 -2.01 -38.67 23.46
CA SER A 178 -2.93 -38.04 24.40
C SER A 178 -4.35 -37.85 23.84
N ASN A 179 -5.36 -37.84 24.71
CA ASN A 179 -6.74 -37.48 24.31
C ASN A 179 -6.81 -36.05 23.72
N LYS A 180 -5.93 -35.16 24.18
CA LYS A 180 -5.79 -33.81 23.64
C LYS A 180 -5.35 -33.82 22.18
N ARG A 181 -4.35 -34.63 21.83
CA ARG A 181 -3.82 -34.71 20.46
C ARG A 181 -4.88 -35.09 19.42
N GLN A 182 -5.81 -35.99 19.76
CA GLN A 182 -6.90 -36.35 18.84
C GLN A 182 -7.81 -35.16 18.54
N THR A 183 -8.16 -34.41 19.57
CA THR A 183 -8.98 -33.19 19.44
C THR A 183 -8.24 -32.11 18.67
N GLU A 184 -6.96 -31.88 18.98
CA GLU A 184 -6.11 -30.90 18.29
C GLU A 184 -5.98 -31.19 16.80
N ASN A 185 -5.79 -32.47 16.41
CA ASN A 185 -5.72 -32.85 15.01
C ASN A 185 -7.02 -32.57 14.24
N ARG A 186 -8.19 -32.76 14.88
CA ARG A 186 -9.49 -32.41 14.29
C ARG A 186 -9.60 -30.90 14.08
N ILE A 187 -9.28 -30.13 15.10
CA ILE A 187 -9.32 -28.67 15.03
C ILE A 187 -8.32 -28.13 14.02
N LEU A 188 -7.15 -28.76 13.89
CA LEU A 188 -6.17 -28.41 12.88
C LEU A 188 -6.67 -28.67 11.45
N ALA A 189 -7.47 -29.73 11.24
CA ALA A 189 -8.14 -29.94 9.96
C ALA A 189 -9.16 -28.82 9.69
N PHE A 190 -10.01 -28.50 10.67
CA PHE A 190 -10.96 -27.39 10.55
C PHE A 190 -10.26 -26.04 10.30
N TRP A 191 -9.12 -25.80 10.92
CA TRP A 191 -8.32 -24.60 10.70
C TRP A 191 -7.84 -24.48 9.25
N ARG A 192 -7.36 -25.57 8.65
CA ARG A 192 -6.93 -25.57 7.24
C ARG A 192 -8.09 -25.32 6.28
N ASP A 193 -9.22 -26.00 6.53
CA ASP A 193 -10.44 -25.79 5.74
C ASP A 193 -10.94 -24.34 5.89
N TYR A 194 -10.81 -23.75 7.09
CA TYR A 194 -11.16 -22.36 7.35
C TYR A 194 -10.28 -21.37 6.58
N LEU A 195 -8.95 -21.59 6.53
CA LEU A 195 -8.05 -20.75 5.74
C LEU A 195 -8.38 -20.78 4.24
N LEU A 196 -8.76 -21.94 3.71
CA LEU A 196 -9.22 -22.07 2.33
C LEU A 196 -10.54 -21.30 2.11
N ASP A 197 -11.50 -21.46 3.02
CA ASP A 197 -12.77 -20.72 2.95
C ASP A 197 -12.58 -19.19 3.02
N CYS A 198 -11.61 -18.70 3.81
CA CYS A 198 -11.25 -17.27 3.85
C CYS A 198 -10.62 -16.80 2.53
N GLU A 199 -9.75 -17.61 1.92
CA GLU A 199 -9.10 -17.27 0.64
C GLU A 199 -10.08 -17.22 -0.54
N GLU A 200 -11.02 -18.18 -0.57
CA GLU A 200 -12.05 -18.33 -1.59
C GLU A 200 -13.28 -17.45 -1.37
N GLU A 201 -13.26 -16.56 -0.36
CA GLU A 201 -14.37 -15.66 0.00
C GLU A 201 -15.67 -16.41 0.38
N ASN A 202 -15.53 -17.65 0.88
CA ASN A 202 -16.61 -18.48 1.40
C ASN A 202 -16.85 -18.29 2.91
N SER A 203 -15.97 -17.57 3.62
CA SER A 203 -16.10 -17.17 5.03
C SER A 203 -16.47 -15.69 5.16
N ASN A 204 -17.06 -15.30 6.31
CA ASN A 204 -17.30 -13.88 6.60
C ASN A 204 -16.04 -13.12 7.03
N CYS A 205 -14.90 -13.80 7.15
CA CYS A 205 -13.60 -13.25 7.49
C CYS A 205 -12.62 -13.46 6.34
N SER A 206 -11.85 -12.42 6.02
CA SER A 206 -10.73 -12.48 5.09
C SER A 206 -9.44 -12.96 5.77
N LEU A 207 -8.45 -13.38 4.97
CA LEU A 207 -7.12 -13.70 5.48
C LEU A 207 -6.41 -12.46 6.05
N GLU A 208 -6.70 -11.28 5.52
CA GLU A 208 -6.20 -10.00 6.03
C GLU A 208 -6.77 -9.68 7.42
N GLU A 209 -8.07 -9.85 7.63
CA GLU A 209 -8.70 -9.66 8.94
C GLU A 209 -8.16 -10.66 9.98
N LEU A 210 -7.94 -11.91 9.57
CA LEU A 210 -7.27 -12.91 10.40
C LEU A 210 -5.83 -12.48 10.74
N LEU A 211 -5.07 -11.96 9.77
CA LEU A 211 -3.71 -11.50 10.01
C LEU A 211 -3.68 -10.32 10.97
N VAL A 212 -4.61 -9.37 10.83
CA VAL A 212 -4.77 -8.23 11.76
C VAL A 212 -5.11 -8.75 13.15
N PHE A 213 -6.03 -9.71 13.27
CA PHE A 213 -6.42 -10.29 14.55
C PHE A 213 -5.24 -10.87 15.32
N VAL A 214 -4.33 -11.57 14.62
CA VAL A 214 -3.19 -12.25 15.26
C VAL A 214 -1.97 -11.36 15.41
N THR A 215 -1.75 -10.41 14.50
CA THR A 215 -0.46 -9.69 14.41
C THR A 215 -0.59 -8.17 14.57
N GLY A 216 -1.81 -7.64 14.47
CA GLY A 216 -2.07 -6.20 14.37
C GLY A 216 -1.70 -5.59 13.02
N ALA A 217 -1.25 -6.39 12.05
CA ALA A 217 -0.88 -5.95 10.71
C ALA A 217 -1.78 -6.62 9.66
N ASP A 218 -2.19 -5.85 8.65
CA ASP A 218 -3.02 -6.32 7.52
C ASP A 218 -2.19 -6.87 6.35
N THR A 219 -0.86 -6.89 6.51
CA THR A 219 0.10 -7.43 5.55
C THR A 219 1.32 -7.99 6.28
N VAL A 220 2.00 -8.94 5.65
CA VAL A 220 3.28 -9.45 6.15
C VAL A 220 4.34 -8.36 5.95
N PRO A 221 5.08 -7.95 7.00
CA PRO A 221 6.18 -7.01 6.84
C PRO A 221 7.23 -7.54 5.86
N ALA A 222 7.95 -6.67 5.16
CA ALA A 222 8.91 -7.09 4.14
C ALA A 222 10.07 -7.95 4.66
N LEU A 223 10.43 -7.80 5.93
CA LEU A 223 11.41 -8.66 6.61
C LEU A 223 10.78 -9.89 7.29
N GLY A 224 9.48 -10.11 7.08
CA GLY A 224 8.67 -11.03 7.86
C GLY A 224 8.41 -10.54 9.28
N PHE A 225 7.73 -11.36 10.06
CA PHE A 225 7.57 -11.13 11.50
C PHE A 225 8.84 -11.56 12.25
N GLY A 226 9.14 -10.89 13.37
CA GLY A 226 10.31 -11.21 14.21
C GLY A 226 10.30 -12.61 14.82
N THR A 227 9.16 -13.30 14.80
CA THR A 227 8.99 -14.71 15.14
C THR A 227 7.83 -15.32 14.33
N LYS A 228 7.68 -16.64 14.37
CA LYS A 228 6.52 -17.36 13.82
C LYS A 228 5.26 -17.07 14.65
N ILE A 229 4.11 -17.19 14.00
CA ILE A 229 2.81 -17.21 14.67
C ILE A 229 2.64 -18.56 15.37
N TYR A 230 2.51 -18.60 16.68
CA TYR A 230 2.30 -19.84 17.43
C TYR A 230 0.82 -20.17 17.55
N ILE A 231 0.41 -21.32 17.00
CA ILE A 231 -0.97 -21.80 17.09
C ILE A 231 -1.09 -22.75 18.27
N HIS A 232 -1.89 -22.36 19.24
CA HIS A 232 -2.23 -23.10 20.45
C HIS A 232 -3.69 -23.56 20.41
N PHE A 233 -4.03 -24.49 21.31
CA PHE A 233 -5.37 -25.07 21.41
C PHE A 233 -5.97 -24.81 22.78
N GLN A 234 -7.19 -24.27 22.82
CA GLN A 234 -7.93 -23.95 24.04
C GLN A 234 -8.80 -25.14 24.45
N HIS A 235 -8.27 -25.95 25.35
CA HIS A 235 -8.92 -27.17 25.87
C HIS A 235 -10.02 -26.92 26.92
N ASP A 236 -10.43 -25.67 27.14
CA ASP A 236 -11.58 -25.35 27.99
C ASP A 236 -12.84 -25.31 27.12
N ASP A 237 -13.77 -26.24 27.35
CA ASP A 237 -15.01 -26.38 26.57
C ASP A 237 -15.92 -25.14 26.61
N LYS A 238 -15.67 -24.20 27.54
CA LYS A 238 -16.40 -22.93 27.62
C LYS A 238 -15.86 -21.86 26.66
N MET A 239 -14.64 -22.04 26.14
CA MET A 239 -13.97 -21.08 25.27
C MET A 239 -14.35 -21.38 23.81
N MET A 240 -15.41 -20.71 23.34
CA MET A 240 -15.99 -20.99 22.01
C MET A 240 -15.34 -20.17 20.88
N TYR A 241 -14.69 -19.05 21.20
CA TYR A 241 -14.15 -18.10 20.23
C TYR A 241 -12.62 -18.20 20.15
N PRO A 242 -12.00 -17.85 19.01
CA PRO A 242 -10.56 -17.70 18.94
C PRO A 242 -10.08 -16.57 19.83
N LYS A 243 -8.84 -16.69 20.30
CA LYS A 243 -8.14 -15.62 21.03
C LYS A 243 -6.77 -15.39 20.41
N ALA A 244 -6.29 -14.15 20.44
CA ALA A 244 -4.94 -13.82 20.00
C ALA A 244 -4.16 -13.00 21.02
N ASN A 245 -2.84 -13.16 20.99
CA ASN A 245 -1.89 -12.30 21.68
C ASN A 245 -1.00 -11.66 20.62
N THR A 246 -1.33 -10.45 20.21
CA THR A 246 -0.64 -9.75 19.11
C THR A 246 0.82 -9.46 19.42
N CYS A 247 1.16 -9.17 20.69
CA CYS A 247 2.55 -8.96 21.11
C CYS A 247 3.39 -10.24 21.06
N GLY A 248 2.77 -11.39 21.35
CA GLY A 248 3.43 -12.70 21.31
C GLY A 248 3.35 -13.42 19.96
N LEU A 249 2.55 -12.89 19.02
CA LEU A 249 2.13 -13.59 17.79
C LEU A 249 1.56 -14.99 18.11
N GLU A 250 0.63 -15.05 19.05
CA GLU A 250 -0.01 -16.32 19.44
C GLU A 250 -1.48 -16.32 19.02
N LEU A 251 -1.94 -17.40 18.40
CA LEU A 251 -3.33 -17.67 18.07
C LEU A 251 -3.79 -18.89 18.86
N TYR A 252 -4.96 -18.79 19.49
CA TYR A 252 -5.54 -19.83 20.32
C TYR A 252 -6.84 -20.30 19.67
N LEU A 253 -6.88 -21.56 19.23
CA LEU A 253 -8.02 -22.15 18.54
C LEU A 253 -8.96 -22.88 19.53
N PRO A 254 -10.29 -22.67 19.47
CA PRO A 254 -11.25 -23.28 20.37
C PRO A 254 -11.46 -24.76 20.07
N THR A 255 -11.21 -25.65 21.05
CA THR A 255 -11.31 -27.10 20.82
C THR A 255 -12.69 -27.71 21.08
N CYS A 256 -13.62 -26.93 21.62
CA CYS A 256 -14.98 -27.38 21.94
C CYS A 256 -15.79 -27.79 20.69
N HIS A 257 -15.36 -27.37 19.51
CA HIS A 257 -16.09 -27.62 18.27
C HIS A 257 -15.85 -29.03 17.73
N THR A 258 -16.95 -29.72 17.41
CA THR A 258 -16.96 -31.09 16.88
C THR A 258 -17.28 -31.17 15.39
N ASN A 259 -17.75 -30.08 14.79
CA ASN A 259 -18.00 -29.95 13.35
C ASN A 259 -17.45 -28.62 12.82
N PHE A 260 -17.20 -28.58 11.51
CA PHE A 260 -16.57 -27.46 10.84
C PHE A 260 -17.44 -26.19 10.83
N ASP A 261 -18.75 -26.32 10.55
CA ASP A 261 -19.64 -25.15 10.45
C ASP A 261 -19.70 -24.35 11.76
N ASN A 262 -19.78 -25.03 12.90
CA ASN A 262 -19.73 -24.38 14.20
C ASN A 262 -18.37 -23.73 14.47
N PHE A 263 -17.27 -24.41 14.12
CA PHE A 263 -15.94 -23.85 14.25
C PHE A 263 -15.82 -22.56 13.42
N LYS A 264 -16.14 -22.62 12.13
CA LYS A 264 -16.13 -21.49 11.20
C LYS A 264 -16.99 -20.32 11.69
N TYR A 265 -18.23 -20.58 12.13
CA TYR A 265 -19.12 -19.54 12.65
C TYR A 265 -18.49 -18.77 13.83
N HIS A 266 -17.89 -19.48 14.79
CA HIS A 266 -17.28 -18.83 15.95
C HIS A 266 -15.93 -18.17 15.62
N MET A 267 -15.18 -18.69 14.65
CA MET A 267 -13.98 -18.03 14.12
C MET A 267 -14.35 -16.69 13.47
N ASP A 268 -15.31 -16.70 12.55
CA ASP A 268 -15.83 -15.50 11.87
C ASP A 268 -16.34 -14.47 12.89
N PHE A 269 -17.15 -14.92 13.85
CA PHE A 269 -17.69 -14.04 14.88
C PHE A 269 -16.59 -13.45 15.75
N GLY A 270 -15.63 -14.26 16.22
CA GLY A 270 -14.57 -13.80 17.11
C GLY A 270 -13.63 -12.80 16.43
N ILE A 271 -13.22 -13.09 15.20
CA ILE A 271 -12.33 -12.20 14.45
C ILE A 271 -13.06 -10.92 14.04
N GLY A 272 -14.27 -11.02 13.48
CA GLY A 272 -15.02 -9.86 13.00
C GLY A 272 -15.43 -8.87 14.10
N ASN A 273 -15.52 -9.30 15.36
CA ASN A 273 -15.90 -8.45 16.49
C ASN A 273 -14.71 -7.91 17.30
N SER A 274 -13.47 -8.26 16.96
CA SER A 274 -12.26 -7.82 17.66
C SER A 274 -11.49 -6.79 16.83
N LYS A 275 -12.09 -5.60 16.67
CA LYS A 275 -11.63 -4.59 15.71
C LYS A 275 -10.25 -3.96 15.94
N ASP A 276 -9.60 -4.18 17.10
CA ASP A 276 -8.29 -3.56 17.38
C ASP A 276 -7.29 -4.50 18.09
N PHE A 277 -7.71 -5.34 19.06
CA PHE A 277 -6.82 -6.24 19.80
C PHE A 277 -7.52 -7.56 20.18
N GLY A 278 -6.82 -8.68 19.94
CA GLY A 278 -7.30 -10.06 19.90
C GLY A 278 -7.86 -10.70 21.18
N ILE A 279 -8.88 -10.10 21.79
CA ILE A 279 -9.74 -10.80 22.75
C ILE A 279 -11.17 -10.72 22.24
N ALA A 280 -11.72 -11.86 21.83
CA ALA A 280 -13.14 -12.07 21.58
C ALA A 280 -13.78 -12.83 22.75
#